data_AF-A0A955ZP65-F1
#
_entry.id   AF-A0A955ZP65-F1
#
_cell.length_a   1.000
_cell.length_b   1.000
_cell.length_c   1.000
_cell.angle_alpha   90.00
_cell.angle_beta   90.00
_cell.angle_gamma   90.00
#
_symmetry.space_group_name_H-M   'P 1'
#
loop_
_entity.id
_entity.type
_entity.pdbx_description
1 polymer ?
#
loop_
_entity_poly.entity_id
_entity_poly.type
_entity_poly.pdbx_seq_one_letter_code
_entity_poly.pdbx_strand_id
1 'polypeptide(L)'
;MQEKKLTMAGWVDGLTDAVTASLAQIIAYLPTLILASMLLGLGYVLARVVSLVVTRLLQLMGFDRLLSRTAVQTLLERSGTKQKISEILGMIGFWIIFLVFLIQASDTLSLTMVSDALTSIAYYIPKVGIAVLVLVLGLIAANFVRELITMTCSSAGITHGTMVAQAVYVAVVLLIVVTAIDALGINTELLNNTIVILLAGLIGGAALSFGLGSRTAVANLIAAHYLGSMVRVGMTVKIGENQGTVVAVTPISVVLETREGRVIVPASQVTESTAVITSPEQ
;
A
#
# COMPACT_ATOMS: atom_id res chain seq x y z
N MET A 1 43.61 45.72 -51.45
CA MET A 1 44.05 45.31 -50.09
C MET A 1 44.52 46.57 -49.38
N GLN A 2 43.67 47.18 -48.54
CA GLN A 2 44.12 48.28 -47.68
C GLN A 2 44.69 47.68 -46.39
N GLU A 3 45.98 47.92 -46.14
CA GLU A 3 46.57 47.71 -44.82
C GLU A 3 45.80 48.56 -43.80
N LYS A 4 44.99 47.89 -42.97
CA LYS A 4 44.36 48.50 -41.81
C LYS A 4 45.47 48.83 -40.82
N LYS A 5 46.12 50.00 -40.98
CA LYS A 5 47.19 50.48 -40.09
C LYS A 5 46.67 50.44 -38.65
N LEU A 6 47.20 49.54 -37.83
CA LEU A 6 46.95 49.50 -36.38
C LEU A 6 47.55 50.77 -35.76
N THR A 7 46.77 51.85 -35.76
CA THR A 7 47.06 53.07 -35.01
C THR A 7 46.43 52.94 -33.62
N MET A 8 46.97 53.64 -32.60
CA MET A 8 46.40 53.70 -31.25
C MET A 8 44.89 54.06 -31.27
N ALA A 9 44.46 54.88 -32.24
CA ALA A 9 43.06 55.23 -32.46
C ALA A 9 42.17 54.01 -32.75
N GLY A 10 42.62 53.09 -33.60
CA GLY A 10 41.85 51.88 -33.94
C GLY A 10 41.70 50.87 -32.79
N TRP A 11 42.61 50.89 -31.81
CA TRP A 11 42.48 50.09 -30.58
C TRP A 11 41.46 50.69 -29.61
N VAL A 12 41.43 52.02 -29.49
CA VAL A 12 40.46 52.73 -28.65
C VAL A 12 39.06 52.56 -29.23
N ASP A 13 38.90 52.71 -30.55
CA ASP A 13 37.60 52.53 -31.23
C ASP A 13 37.06 51.10 -31.05
N GLY A 14 37.91 50.07 -31.20
CA GLY A 14 37.51 48.68 -30.97
C GLY A 14 37.13 48.37 -29.52
N LEU A 15 37.77 49.03 -28.54
CA LEU A 15 37.41 48.89 -27.12
C LEU A 15 36.07 49.58 -26.83
N THR A 16 35.84 50.78 -27.38
CA THR A 16 34.57 51.48 -27.22
C THR A 16 33.43 50.73 -27.89
N ASP A 17 33.66 50.13 -29.05
CA ASP A 17 32.68 49.29 -29.74
C ASP A 17 32.34 48.03 -28.92
N ALA A 18 33.36 47.35 -28.37
CA ALA A 18 33.14 46.19 -27.50
C ALA A 18 32.36 46.54 -26.22
N VAL A 19 32.67 47.67 -25.60
CA VAL A 19 31.98 48.16 -24.39
C VAL A 19 30.55 48.58 -24.71
N THR A 20 30.33 49.35 -25.77
CA THR A 20 28.98 49.78 -26.17
C THR A 20 28.12 48.60 -26.61
N ALA A 21 28.68 47.62 -27.33
CA ALA A 21 27.98 46.38 -27.68
C ALA A 21 27.60 45.58 -26.42
N SER A 22 28.49 45.50 -25.43
CA SER A 22 28.21 44.81 -24.16
C SER A 22 27.12 45.54 -23.35
N LEU A 23 27.16 46.87 -23.26
CA LEU A 23 26.11 47.65 -22.60
C LEU A 23 24.76 47.54 -23.32
N ALA A 24 24.77 47.57 -24.66
CA ALA A 24 23.57 47.41 -25.46
C ALA A 24 22.91 46.05 -25.23
N GLN A 25 23.70 44.98 -25.11
CA GLN A 25 23.20 43.65 -24.74
C GLN A 25 22.56 43.68 -23.34
N ILE A 26 23.24 44.23 -22.32
CA ILE A 26 22.69 44.30 -20.95
C ILE A 26 21.35 45.06 -20.92
N ILE A 27 21.26 46.20 -21.61
CA ILE A 27 20.02 46.98 -21.69
C ILE A 27 18.92 46.20 -22.44
N ALA A 28 19.27 45.43 -23.46
CA ALA A 28 18.33 44.57 -24.17
C ALA A 28 17.80 43.39 -23.32
N TYR A 29 18.55 42.95 -22.31
CA TYR A 29 18.12 41.92 -21.34
C TYR A 29 17.25 42.46 -20.18
N LEU A 30 17.23 43.78 -19.95
CA LEU A 30 16.42 44.37 -18.86
C LEU A 30 14.92 44.09 -19.03
N PRO A 31 14.31 44.29 -20.22
CA PRO A 31 12.89 44.01 -20.44
C PRO A 31 12.53 42.54 -20.21
N THR A 32 13.37 41.59 -20.67
CA THR A 32 13.11 40.15 -20.49
C THR A 32 13.22 39.73 -19.02
N LEU A 33 14.11 40.36 -18.25
CA LEU A 33 14.22 40.15 -16.81
C LEU A 33 12.96 40.62 -16.07
N ILE A 34 12.37 41.74 -16.47
CA ILE A 34 11.09 42.24 -15.90
C ILE A 34 9.96 41.26 -16.24
N LEU A 35 9.85 40.83 -17.49
CA LEU A 35 8.83 39.86 -17.94
C LEU A 35 8.93 38.53 -17.19
N ALA A 36 10.15 37.96 -17.09
CA ALA A 36 10.40 36.74 -16.34
C ALA A 36 10.03 36.89 -14.85
N SER A 37 10.38 38.03 -14.25
CA SER A 37 10.05 38.31 -12.85
C SER A 37 8.54 38.42 -12.62
N MET A 38 7.81 39.08 -13.52
CA MET A 38 6.34 39.13 -13.47
C MET A 38 5.73 37.74 -13.59
N LEU A 39 6.27 36.90 -14.49
CA LEU A 39 5.80 35.55 -14.72
C LEU A 39 6.02 34.65 -13.49
N LEU A 40 7.17 34.77 -12.83
CA LEU A 40 7.44 34.09 -11.55
C LEU A 40 6.50 34.57 -10.43
N GLY A 41 6.26 35.87 -10.34
CA GLY A 41 5.33 36.43 -9.35
C GLY A 41 3.91 35.89 -9.54
N LEU A 42 3.41 35.88 -10.78
CA LEU A 42 2.12 35.30 -11.11
C LEU A 42 2.07 33.80 -10.80
N GLY A 43 3.11 33.06 -11.19
CA GLY A 43 3.22 31.64 -10.94
C GLY A 43 3.21 31.27 -9.47
N TYR A 44 3.90 32.04 -8.63
CA TYR A 44 3.90 31.85 -7.18
C TYR A 44 2.49 32.02 -6.59
N VAL A 45 1.77 33.06 -6.98
CA VAL A 45 0.39 33.32 -6.52
C VAL A 45 -0.53 32.18 -6.94
N LEU A 46 -0.50 31.78 -8.21
CA LEU A 46 -1.31 30.67 -8.72
C LEU A 46 -0.99 29.35 -8.03
N ALA A 47 0.29 29.03 -7.88
CA ALA A 47 0.74 27.82 -7.18
C ALA A 47 0.24 27.80 -5.73
N ARG A 48 0.26 28.94 -5.05
CA ARG A 48 -0.25 29.06 -3.68
C ARG A 48 -1.75 28.82 -3.60
N VAL A 49 -2.52 29.38 -4.54
CA VAL A 49 -3.98 29.16 -4.62
C VAL A 49 -4.28 27.68 -4.85
N VAL A 50 -3.64 27.05 -5.84
CA VAL A 50 -3.84 25.62 -6.15
C VAL A 50 -3.49 24.75 -4.95
N SER A 51 -2.33 24.99 -4.32
CA SER A 51 -1.91 24.26 -3.11
C SER A 51 -2.92 24.35 -1.98
N LEU A 52 -3.48 25.54 -1.74
CA LEU A 52 -4.50 25.76 -0.72
C LEU A 52 -5.79 25.00 -1.06
N VAL A 53 -6.22 25.04 -2.32
CA VAL A 53 -7.43 24.33 -2.80
C VAL A 53 -7.25 22.83 -2.64
N VAL A 54 -6.14 22.26 -3.11
CA VAL A 54 -5.84 20.83 -2.98
C VAL A 54 -5.81 20.40 -1.51
N THR A 55 -5.11 21.15 -0.66
CA THR A 55 -5.03 20.86 0.77
C THR A 55 -6.41 20.87 1.41
N ARG A 56 -7.22 21.91 1.14
CA ARG A 56 -8.57 22.05 1.70
C ARG A 56 -9.51 20.95 1.22
N LEU A 57 -9.47 20.59 -0.07
CA LEU A 57 -10.29 19.50 -0.61
C LEU A 57 -9.96 18.16 0.07
N LEU A 58 -8.67 17.85 0.24
CA LEU A 58 -8.23 16.64 0.93
C LEU A 58 -8.63 16.63 2.41
N GLN A 59 -8.53 17.78 3.09
CA GLN A 59 -8.97 17.93 4.48
C GLN A 59 -10.49 17.79 4.63
N LEU A 60 -11.27 18.35 3.70
CA LEU A 60 -12.73 18.24 3.67
C LEU A 60 -13.19 16.79 3.47
N MET A 61 -12.48 16.03 2.65
CA MET A 61 -12.72 14.58 2.48
C MET A 61 -12.32 13.75 3.71
N GLY A 62 -11.69 14.37 4.73
CA GLY A 62 -11.30 13.66 5.95
C GLY A 62 -10.11 12.71 5.77
N PHE A 63 -9.28 12.89 4.74
CA PHE A 63 -8.09 12.06 4.49
C PHE A 63 -7.19 11.96 5.72
N ASP A 64 -6.99 13.08 6.42
CA ASP A 64 -6.13 13.12 7.61
C ASP A 64 -6.68 12.26 8.75
N ARG A 65 -8.00 12.11 8.89
CA ARG A 65 -8.62 11.25 9.90
C ARG A 65 -8.47 9.77 9.53
N LEU A 66 -8.64 9.41 8.25
CA LEU A 66 -8.46 8.03 7.78
C LEU A 66 -7.02 7.54 7.97
N LEU A 67 -6.06 8.46 7.88
CA LEU A 67 -4.64 8.16 8.03
C LEU A 67 -4.15 8.28 9.49
N SER A 68 -5.00 8.78 10.39
CA SER A 68 -4.66 8.99 11.80
C SER A 68 -4.53 7.69 12.63
N ARG A 69 -4.63 6.53 11.99
CA ARG A 69 -4.51 5.21 12.63
C ARG A 69 -3.50 4.32 11.94
N THR A 70 -2.65 4.91 11.10
CA THR A 70 -1.72 4.17 10.25
C THR A 70 -0.29 4.35 10.68
N ALA A 71 0.56 3.38 10.35
CA ALA A 71 1.98 3.39 10.71
C ALA A 71 2.70 4.67 10.25
N VAL A 72 2.28 5.28 9.14
CA VAL A 72 2.85 6.54 8.63
C VAL A 72 2.66 7.70 9.58
N GLN A 73 1.51 7.84 10.25
CA GLN A 73 1.34 8.93 11.22
C GLN A 73 2.28 8.72 12.42
N THR A 74 2.42 7.49 12.90
CA THR A 74 3.38 7.18 13.98
C THR A 74 4.81 7.51 13.56
N LEU A 75 5.17 7.33 12.29
CA LEU A 75 6.48 7.71 11.75
C LEU A 75 6.65 9.24 11.62
N LEU A 76 5.62 9.96 11.17
CA LEU A 76 5.63 11.43 11.07
C LEU A 76 5.66 12.12 12.44
N GLU A 77 4.91 11.59 13.41
CA GLU A 77 4.94 12.09 14.79
C GLU A 77 6.30 11.84 15.46
N ARG A 78 6.91 10.68 15.18
CA ARG A 78 8.26 10.35 15.65
C ARG A 78 9.35 11.21 15.01
N SER A 79 9.15 11.70 13.79
CA SER A 79 10.08 12.65 13.15
C SER A 79 9.90 14.09 13.62
N GLY A 80 9.01 14.34 14.60
CA GLY A 80 8.73 15.66 15.16
C GLY A 80 7.93 16.57 14.22
N THR A 81 7.46 16.04 13.10
CA THR A 81 6.78 16.82 12.06
C THR A 81 5.26 16.74 12.26
N LYS A 82 4.62 17.88 12.58
CA LYS A 82 3.15 17.99 12.73
C LYS A 82 2.40 18.12 11.39
N GLN A 83 3.10 17.98 10.25
CA GLN A 83 2.46 18.14 8.95
C GLN A 83 1.49 17.01 8.66
N LYS A 84 0.35 17.38 8.08
CA LYS A 84 -0.67 16.43 7.64
C LYS A 84 -0.36 15.95 6.22
N ILE A 85 -0.85 14.76 5.88
CA ILE A 85 -0.65 14.19 4.54
C ILE A 85 -1.35 15.05 3.47
N SER A 86 -2.49 15.65 3.81
CA SER A 86 -3.16 16.64 2.96
C SER A 86 -2.27 17.83 2.59
N GLU A 87 -1.42 18.28 3.50
CA GLU A 87 -0.48 19.39 3.29
C GLU A 87 0.70 18.96 2.41
N ILE A 88 1.17 17.71 2.54
CA ILE A 88 2.23 17.15 1.68
C ILE A 88 1.74 17.10 0.22
N LEU A 89 0.53 16.58 -0.01
CA LEU A 89 -0.07 16.54 -1.35
C LEU A 89 -0.33 17.95 -1.92
N GLY A 90 -0.76 18.89 -1.07
CA GLY A 90 -0.89 20.30 -1.44
C GLY A 90 0.46 20.94 -1.80
N MET A 91 1.54 20.58 -1.11
CA MET A 91 2.90 21.05 -1.41
C MET A 91 3.40 20.49 -2.76
N ILE A 92 3.06 19.25 -3.11
CA ILE A 92 3.36 18.69 -4.43
C ILE A 92 2.64 19.50 -5.51
N GLY A 93 1.35 19.82 -5.31
CA GLY A 93 0.59 20.68 -6.21
C GLY A 93 1.19 22.08 -6.37
N PHE A 94 1.68 22.69 -5.28
CA PHE A 94 2.42 23.96 -5.34
C PHE A 94 3.62 23.86 -6.28
N TRP A 95 4.48 22.87 -6.06
CA TRP A 95 5.70 22.72 -6.84
C TRP A 95 5.43 22.42 -8.30
N ILE A 96 4.43 21.60 -8.64
CA ILE A 96 4.07 21.33 -10.05
C ILE A 96 3.75 22.64 -10.76
N ILE A 97 2.84 23.45 -10.20
CA ILE A 97 2.44 24.71 -10.82
C ILE A 97 3.62 25.69 -10.85
N PHE A 98 4.31 25.88 -9.73
CA PHE A 98 5.41 26.83 -9.64
C PHE A 98 6.53 26.51 -10.62
N LEU A 99 6.86 25.23 -10.80
CA LEU A 99 7.95 24.80 -11.66
C LEU A 99 7.62 25.01 -13.15
N VAL A 100 6.36 24.89 -13.56
CA VAL A 100 5.92 25.29 -14.92
C VAL A 100 6.20 26.76 -15.19
N PHE A 101 5.89 27.65 -14.24
CA PHE A 101 6.21 29.07 -14.38
C PHE A 101 7.73 29.34 -14.30
N LEU A 102 8.46 28.57 -13.50
CA LEU A 102 9.91 28.67 -13.40
C LEU A 102 10.60 28.28 -14.72
N ILE A 103 10.11 27.25 -15.41
CA ILE A 103 10.58 26.86 -16.75
C ILE A 103 10.32 27.99 -17.75
N GLN A 104 9.09 28.50 -17.80
CA GLN A 104 8.72 29.59 -18.71
C GLN A 104 9.51 30.88 -18.47
N ALA A 105 9.79 31.21 -17.21
CA ALA A 105 10.64 32.34 -16.86
C ALA A 105 12.09 32.13 -17.31
N SER A 106 12.60 30.90 -17.19
CA SER A 106 13.95 30.53 -17.65
C SER A 106 14.07 30.60 -19.17
N ASP A 107 13.05 30.12 -19.89
CA ASP A 107 12.97 30.21 -21.36
C ASP A 107 12.90 31.66 -21.84
N THR A 108 12.11 32.49 -21.15
CA THR A 108 12.03 33.94 -21.44
C THR A 108 13.39 34.62 -21.29
N LEU A 109 14.22 34.15 -20.35
CA LEU A 109 15.57 34.64 -20.13
C LEU A 109 16.61 33.95 -21.04
N SER A 110 16.18 33.10 -21.97
CA SER A 110 17.03 32.32 -22.89
C SER A 110 18.01 31.39 -22.17
N LEU A 111 17.68 30.93 -20.96
CA LEU A 111 18.49 30.01 -20.16
C LEU A 111 18.13 28.55 -20.48
N THR A 112 18.34 28.11 -21.71
CA THR A 112 17.92 26.77 -22.21
C THR A 112 18.44 25.63 -21.35
N MET A 113 19.72 25.67 -20.93
CA MET A 113 20.27 24.64 -20.05
C MET A 113 19.55 24.54 -18.70
N VAL A 114 19.07 25.68 -18.18
CA VAL A 114 18.34 25.73 -16.91
C VAL A 114 16.92 25.22 -17.11
N SER A 115 16.23 25.63 -18.18
CA SER A 115 14.86 25.16 -18.45
C SER A 115 14.81 23.66 -18.76
N ASP A 116 15.80 23.09 -19.45
CA ASP A 116 15.90 21.64 -19.69
C ASP A 116 16.10 20.86 -18.39
N ALA A 117 17.00 21.34 -17.52
CA ALA A 117 17.23 20.74 -16.21
C ALA A 117 15.98 20.81 -15.32
N LEU A 118 15.30 21.95 -15.31
CA LEU A 118 14.04 22.14 -14.60
C LEU A 118 12.94 21.22 -15.16
N THR A 119 12.83 21.07 -16.48
CA THR A 119 11.85 20.18 -17.12
C THR A 119 12.05 18.72 -16.69
N SER A 120 13.30 18.28 -16.58
CA SER A 120 13.64 16.94 -16.08
C SER A 120 13.18 16.73 -14.63
N ILE A 121 13.34 17.74 -13.78
CA ILE A 121 12.83 17.74 -12.40
C ILE A 121 11.30 17.77 -12.39
N ALA A 122 10.69 18.59 -13.25
CA ALA A 122 9.24 18.72 -13.40
C ALA A 122 8.56 17.39 -13.67
N TYR A 123 9.19 16.53 -14.48
CA TYR A 123 8.67 15.20 -14.80
C TYR A 123 8.68 14.24 -13.61
N TYR A 124 9.59 14.43 -12.66
CA TYR A 124 9.69 13.58 -11.47
C TYR A 124 8.64 13.94 -10.41
N ILE A 125 8.23 15.21 -10.30
CA ILE A 125 7.29 15.66 -9.27
C ILE A 125 5.92 14.95 -9.35
N PRO A 126 5.26 14.81 -10.53
CA PRO A 126 4.04 14.04 -10.65
C PRO A 126 4.18 12.58 -10.20
N LYS A 127 5.32 11.95 -10.50
CA LYS A 127 5.61 10.57 -10.07
C LYS A 127 5.68 10.45 -8.55
N VAL A 128 6.33 11.40 -7.89
CA VAL A 128 6.34 11.50 -6.42
C VAL A 128 4.90 11.67 -5.89
N GLY A 129 4.09 12.51 -6.53
CA GLY A 129 2.68 12.67 -6.20
C GLY A 129 1.89 11.36 -6.26
N ILE A 130 2.05 10.60 -7.35
CA ILE A 130 1.40 9.30 -7.53
C ILE A 130 1.89 8.30 -6.47
N ALA A 131 3.20 8.23 -6.22
CA ALA A 131 3.76 7.34 -5.19
C ALA A 131 3.22 7.64 -3.79
N VAL A 132 3.14 8.91 -3.40
CA VAL A 132 2.53 9.34 -2.13
C VAL A 132 1.06 8.96 -2.10
N LEU A 133 0.31 9.16 -3.20
CA LEU A 133 -1.09 8.81 -3.29
C LEU A 133 -1.31 7.29 -3.16
N VAL A 134 -0.48 6.47 -3.81
CA VAL A 134 -0.49 5.01 -3.69
C VAL A 134 -0.22 4.57 -2.25
N LEU A 135 0.79 5.14 -1.58
CA LEU A 135 1.05 4.86 -0.16
C LEU A 135 -0.17 5.19 0.68
N VAL A 136 -0.75 6.38 0.49
CA VAL A 136 -1.87 6.86 1.28
C VAL A 136 -3.10 5.97 1.11
N LEU A 137 -3.54 5.74 -0.12
CA LEU A 137 -4.71 4.91 -0.40
C LEU A 137 -4.49 3.46 -0.01
N GLY A 138 -3.30 2.91 -0.33
CA GLY A 138 -2.93 1.55 0.03
C GLY A 138 -2.97 1.34 1.54
N LEU A 139 -2.45 2.27 2.32
CA LEU A 139 -2.43 2.18 3.77
C LEU A 139 -3.83 2.25 4.41
N ILE A 140 -4.72 3.06 3.83
CA ILE A 140 -6.15 3.08 4.23
C ILE A 140 -6.77 1.70 3.95
N ALA A 141 -6.54 1.14 2.76
CA ALA A 141 -7.03 -0.19 2.40
C ALA A 141 -6.45 -1.30 3.29
N ALA A 142 -5.16 -1.24 3.61
CA ALA A 142 -4.49 -2.21 4.47
C ALA A 142 -5.06 -2.20 5.90
N ASN A 143 -5.33 -1.02 6.45
CA ASN A 143 -5.99 -0.88 7.75
C ASN A 143 -7.41 -1.45 7.72
N PHE A 144 -8.17 -1.21 6.64
CA PHE A 144 -9.50 -1.77 6.48
C PHE A 144 -9.46 -3.30 6.46
N VAL A 145 -8.52 -3.89 5.71
CA VAL A 145 -8.30 -5.34 5.70
C VAL A 145 -7.96 -5.87 7.10
N ARG A 146 -7.06 -5.20 7.83
CA ARG A 146 -6.70 -5.56 9.22
C ARG A 146 -7.92 -5.56 10.14
N GLU A 147 -8.77 -4.54 10.05
CA GLU A 147 -9.97 -4.40 10.87
C GLU A 147 -10.97 -5.52 10.56
N LEU A 148 -11.22 -5.80 9.28
CA LEU A 148 -12.10 -6.89 8.86
C LEU A 148 -11.64 -8.25 9.40
N ILE A 149 -10.34 -8.54 9.33
CA ILE A 149 -9.78 -9.78 9.85
C ILE A 149 -9.95 -9.84 11.37
N THR A 150 -9.64 -8.75 12.07
CA THR A 150 -9.75 -8.68 13.53
C THR A 150 -11.20 -8.90 14.00
N MET A 151 -12.15 -8.24 13.34
CA MET A 151 -13.59 -8.38 13.61
C MET A 151 -14.07 -9.81 13.36
N THR A 152 -13.66 -10.40 12.23
CA THR A 152 -14.04 -11.77 11.87
C THR A 152 -13.48 -12.78 12.88
N CYS A 153 -12.20 -12.66 13.23
CA CYS A 153 -11.58 -13.56 14.21
C CYS A 153 -12.19 -13.39 15.61
N SER A 154 -12.52 -12.17 16.02
CA SER A 154 -13.18 -11.92 17.31
C SER A 154 -14.58 -12.55 17.35
N SER A 155 -15.35 -12.44 16.25
CA SER A 155 -16.67 -13.08 16.14
C SER A 155 -16.61 -14.61 16.10
N ALA A 156 -15.51 -15.19 15.61
CA ALA A 156 -15.29 -16.62 15.54
C ALA A 156 -14.72 -17.24 16.84
N GLY A 157 -14.52 -16.44 17.90
CA GLY A 157 -13.94 -16.92 19.16
C GLY A 157 -12.44 -17.24 19.08
N ILE A 158 -11.73 -16.73 18.06
CA ILE A 158 -10.28 -16.95 17.89
C ILE A 158 -9.52 -15.97 18.79
N THR A 159 -9.00 -16.46 19.92
CA THR A 159 -8.32 -15.66 20.94
C THR A 159 -7.11 -14.86 20.41
N HIS A 160 -6.46 -15.33 19.35
CA HIS A 160 -5.25 -14.73 18.77
C HIS A 160 -5.47 -14.09 17.38
N GLY A 161 -6.70 -13.69 17.07
CA GLY A 161 -7.05 -13.08 15.77
C GLY A 161 -6.23 -11.84 15.39
N THR A 162 -5.78 -11.09 16.39
CA THR A 162 -4.96 -9.88 16.19
C THR A 162 -3.59 -10.19 15.59
N MET A 163 -2.99 -11.33 15.93
CA MET A 163 -1.69 -11.74 15.35
C MET A 163 -1.82 -12.04 13.85
N VAL A 164 -2.92 -12.70 13.46
CA VAL A 164 -3.21 -13.01 12.05
C VAL A 164 -3.47 -11.72 11.28
N ALA A 165 -4.30 -10.83 11.81
CA ALA A 165 -4.58 -9.53 11.20
C ALA A 165 -3.31 -8.70 11.05
N GLN A 166 -2.41 -8.73 12.05
CA GLN A 166 -1.13 -8.04 11.99
C GLN A 166 -0.18 -8.63 10.94
N ALA A 167 -0.10 -9.96 10.81
CA ALA A 167 0.72 -10.61 9.79
C ALA A 167 0.26 -10.24 8.38
N VAL A 168 -1.05 -10.26 8.13
CA VAL A 168 -1.63 -9.85 6.84
C VAL A 168 -1.40 -8.36 6.58
N TYR A 169 -1.59 -7.51 7.59
CA TYR A 169 -1.32 -6.08 7.47
C TYR A 169 0.14 -5.81 7.05
N VAL A 170 1.11 -6.47 7.68
CA VAL A 170 2.53 -6.32 7.31
C VAL A 170 2.78 -6.75 5.87
N ALA A 171 2.23 -7.89 5.44
CA ALA A 171 2.38 -8.36 4.06
C ALA A 171 1.79 -7.37 3.03
N VAL A 172 0.59 -6.85 3.28
CA VAL A 172 -0.06 -5.89 2.39
C VAL A 172 0.70 -4.56 2.35
N VAL A 173 1.16 -4.05 3.49
CA VAL A 173 1.97 -2.81 3.55
C VAL A 173 3.27 -2.97 2.78
N LEU A 174 3.92 -4.13 2.88
CA LEU A 174 5.16 -4.41 2.15
C LEU A 174 4.92 -4.30 0.63
N LEU A 175 3.84 -4.88 0.12
CA LEU A 175 3.45 -4.75 -1.29
C LEU A 175 3.16 -3.30 -1.68
N ILE A 176 2.43 -2.56 -0.86
CA ILE A 176 2.11 -1.14 -1.12
C ILE A 176 3.38 -0.30 -1.22
N VAL A 177 4.38 -0.55 -0.37
CA VAL A 177 5.66 0.16 -0.41
C VAL A 177 6.39 -0.12 -1.73
N VAL A 178 6.43 -1.38 -2.19
CA VAL A 178 7.02 -1.72 -3.49
C VAL A 178 6.30 -1.02 -4.63
N THR A 179 4.97 -1.08 -4.65
CA THR A 179 4.15 -0.42 -5.68
C THR A 179 4.35 1.10 -5.68
N ALA A 180 4.56 1.71 -4.52
CA ALA A 180 4.89 3.13 -4.43
C ALA A 180 6.28 3.45 -4.98
N ILE A 181 7.28 2.58 -4.76
CA ILE A 181 8.62 2.72 -5.35
C ILE A 181 8.53 2.57 -6.88
N ASP A 182 7.72 1.64 -7.37
CA ASP A 182 7.47 1.45 -8.81
C ASP A 182 6.86 2.71 -9.43
N ALA A 183 5.91 3.35 -8.74
CA ALA A 183 5.31 4.62 -9.16
C ALA A 183 6.32 5.79 -9.29
N LEU A 184 7.47 5.73 -8.60
CA LEU A 184 8.58 6.69 -8.80
C LEU A 184 9.31 6.49 -10.14
N GLY A 185 9.00 5.42 -10.87
CA GLY A 185 9.67 5.04 -12.11
C GLY A 185 11.01 4.34 -11.87
N ILE A 186 11.22 3.81 -10.67
CA ILE A 186 12.36 2.94 -10.36
C ILE A 186 11.98 1.53 -10.85
N ASN A 187 12.85 0.86 -11.61
CA ASN A 187 12.59 -0.51 -12.02
C ASN A 187 12.60 -1.44 -10.79
N THR A 188 11.41 -1.81 -10.32
CA THR A 188 11.23 -2.66 -9.16
C THR A 188 10.97 -4.12 -9.51
N GLU A 189 11.11 -4.54 -10.76
CA GLU A 189 10.74 -5.91 -11.19
C GLU A 189 11.45 -6.98 -10.37
N LEU A 190 12.76 -6.83 -10.16
CA LEU A 190 13.55 -7.74 -9.31
C LEU A 190 13.07 -7.75 -7.86
N LEU A 191 12.75 -6.57 -7.31
CA LEU A 191 12.29 -6.39 -5.94
C LEU A 191 10.90 -7.02 -5.77
N ASN A 192 9.98 -6.75 -6.69
CA ASN A 192 8.62 -7.29 -6.72
C ASN A 192 8.63 -8.81 -6.80
N ASN A 193 9.41 -9.39 -7.72
CA ASN A 193 9.50 -10.84 -7.87
C ASN A 193 10.08 -11.51 -6.61
N THR A 194 11.12 -10.92 -6.01
CA THR A 194 11.72 -11.45 -4.78
C THR A 194 10.71 -11.48 -3.63
N ILE A 195 9.95 -10.39 -3.45
CA ILE A 195 8.95 -10.25 -2.39
C ILE A 195 7.77 -11.19 -2.60
N VAL A 196 7.26 -11.29 -3.84
CA VAL A 196 6.18 -12.21 -4.19
C VAL A 196 6.60 -13.65 -3.94
N ILE A 197 7.81 -14.05 -4.32
CA ILE A 197 8.34 -15.40 -4.07
C ILE A 197 8.48 -15.66 -2.56
N LEU A 198 8.99 -14.69 -1.79
CA LEU A 198 9.11 -14.81 -0.33
C LEU A 198 7.75 -14.99 0.34
N LEU A 199 6.78 -14.14 -0.01
CA LEU A 199 5.41 -14.21 0.52
C LEU A 199 4.72 -15.50 0.06
N ALA A 200 4.88 -15.91 -1.19
CA ALA A 200 4.33 -17.16 -1.70
C ALA A 200 4.92 -18.37 -0.97
N GLY A 201 6.22 -18.36 -0.67
CA GLY A 201 6.87 -19.38 0.13
C GLY A 201 6.33 -19.43 1.57
N LEU A 202 6.19 -18.27 2.22
CA LEU A 202 5.68 -18.17 3.59
C LEU A 202 4.20 -18.59 3.69
N ILE A 203 3.36 -18.05 2.81
CA ILE A 203 1.92 -18.36 2.74
C ILE A 203 1.73 -19.81 2.31
N GLY A 204 2.48 -20.28 1.31
CA GLY A 204 2.42 -21.67 0.84
C GLY A 204 2.85 -22.65 1.93
N GLY A 205 3.92 -22.35 2.66
CA GLY A 205 4.36 -23.13 3.81
C GLY A 205 3.32 -23.17 4.94
N ALA A 206 2.73 -22.02 5.27
CA ALA A 206 1.64 -21.93 6.24
C ALA A 206 0.40 -22.71 5.80
N ALA A 207 0.03 -22.62 4.52
CA ALA A 207 -1.10 -23.34 3.95
C ALA A 207 -0.89 -24.85 3.99
N LEU A 208 0.31 -25.34 3.65
CA LEU A 208 0.66 -26.76 3.75
C LEU A 208 0.67 -27.24 5.21
N SER A 209 1.28 -26.47 6.11
CA SER A 209 1.31 -26.79 7.54
C SER A 209 -0.11 -26.89 8.12
N PHE A 210 -0.97 -25.93 7.79
CA PHE A 210 -2.36 -25.93 8.23
C PHE A 210 -3.16 -27.07 7.58
N GLY A 211 -3.01 -27.29 6.27
CA GLY A 211 -3.72 -28.34 5.54
C GLY A 211 -3.38 -29.75 6.05
N LEU A 212 -2.09 -30.02 6.28
CA LEU A 212 -1.65 -31.30 6.82
C LEU A 212 -2.01 -31.45 8.30
N GLY A 213 -1.86 -30.40 9.11
CA GLY A 213 -2.15 -30.42 10.55
C GLY A 213 -3.65 -30.51 10.88
N SER A 214 -4.51 -29.92 10.04
CA SER A 214 -5.98 -29.94 10.24
C SER A 214 -6.67 -31.15 9.62
N ARG A 215 -5.95 -32.01 8.89
CA ARG A 215 -6.50 -33.18 8.17
C ARG A 215 -7.45 -34.01 9.03
N THR A 216 -7.05 -34.35 10.26
CA THR A 216 -7.84 -35.19 11.16
C THR A 216 -9.11 -34.49 11.65
N ALA A 217 -9.02 -33.19 11.97
CA ALA A 217 -10.17 -32.41 12.41
C ALA A 217 -11.19 -32.24 11.28
N VAL A 218 -10.72 -31.93 10.06
CA VAL A 218 -11.56 -31.80 8.87
C VAL A 218 -12.20 -33.14 8.50
N ALA A 219 -11.44 -34.25 8.55
CA ALA A 219 -11.98 -35.58 8.30
C ALA A 219 -13.11 -35.96 9.27
N ASN A 220 -12.93 -35.66 10.57
CA ASN A 220 -13.97 -35.88 11.57
C ASN A 220 -15.19 -34.98 11.38
N LEU A 221 -14.98 -33.70 11.02
CA LEU A 221 -16.07 -32.76 10.74
C LEU A 221 -16.95 -33.24 9.58
N ILE A 222 -16.30 -33.68 8.48
CA ILE A 222 -16.99 -34.22 7.31
C ILE A 222 -17.72 -35.51 7.68
N ALA A 223 -17.06 -36.45 8.38
CA ALA A 223 -17.67 -37.71 8.79
C ALA A 223 -18.88 -37.50 9.72
N ALA A 224 -18.78 -36.59 10.69
CA ALA A 224 -19.87 -36.27 11.61
C ALA A 224 -21.10 -35.73 10.90
N HIS A 225 -20.90 -34.90 9.86
CA HIS A 225 -22.00 -34.39 9.04
C HIS A 225 -22.80 -35.51 8.37
N TYR A 226 -22.12 -36.52 7.83
CA TYR A 226 -22.79 -37.70 7.25
C TYR A 226 -23.45 -38.57 8.32
N LEU A 227 -22.78 -38.80 9.46
CA LEU A 227 -23.31 -39.64 10.55
C LEU A 227 -24.56 -39.08 11.21
N GLY A 228 -24.71 -37.75 11.27
CA GLY A 228 -25.91 -37.12 11.84
C GLY A 228 -27.22 -37.51 11.14
N SER A 229 -27.15 -37.99 9.89
CA SER A 229 -28.30 -38.53 9.17
C SER A 229 -28.60 -40.01 9.46
N MET A 230 -27.60 -40.78 9.93
CA MET A 230 -27.66 -42.24 10.08
C MET A 230 -27.79 -42.70 11.54
N VAL A 231 -27.23 -41.96 12.48
CA VAL A 231 -27.13 -42.34 13.90
C VAL A 231 -27.84 -41.29 14.74
N ARG A 232 -28.85 -41.72 15.51
CA ARG A 232 -29.63 -40.86 16.41
C ARG A 232 -29.35 -41.20 17.87
N VAL A 233 -29.55 -40.22 18.74
CA VAL A 233 -29.51 -40.39 20.20
C VAL A 233 -30.54 -41.45 20.61
N GLY A 234 -30.14 -42.35 21.49
CA GLY A 234 -30.95 -43.48 21.98
C GLY A 234 -30.80 -44.78 21.17
N MET A 235 -30.11 -44.77 20.03
CA MET A 235 -29.84 -46.00 19.27
C MET A 235 -28.73 -46.81 19.93
N THR A 236 -28.87 -48.14 19.94
CA THR A 236 -27.78 -49.03 20.31
C THR A 236 -26.95 -49.35 19.08
N VAL A 237 -25.67 -49.02 19.13
CA VAL A 237 -24.73 -49.22 18.02
C VAL A 237 -23.49 -49.93 18.53
N LYS A 238 -22.98 -50.82 17.68
CA LYS A 238 -21.66 -51.43 17.86
C LYS A 238 -20.73 -50.84 16.80
N ILE A 239 -19.72 -50.11 17.26
CA ILE A 239 -18.72 -49.47 16.41
C ILE A 239 -17.35 -50.07 16.80
N GLY A 240 -16.81 -50.92 15.93
CA GLY A 240 -15.62 -51.72 16.25
C GLY A 240 -15.87 -52.64 17.45
N GLU A 241 -15.04 -52.49 18.49
CA GLU A 241 -15.16 -53.27 19.74
C GLU A 241 -16.13 -52.64 20.76
N ASN A 242 -16.49 -51.37 20.56
CA ASN A 242 -17.28 -50.61 21.52
C ASN A 242 -18.78 -50.74 21.20
N GLN A 243 -19.54 -51.33 22.12
CA GLN A 243 -20.99 -51.44 22.02
C GLN A 243 -21.65 -50.61 23.13
N GLY A 244 -22.60 -49.76 22.76
CA GLY A 244 -23.30 -48.91 23.70
C GLY A 244 -24.46 -48.15 23.08
N THR A 245 -25.11 -47.34 23.89
CA THR A 245 -26.22 -46.48 23.45
C THR A 245 -25.70 -45.09 23.13
N VAL A 246 -26.13 -44.50 22.02
CA VAL A 246 -25.72 -43.16 21.60
C VAL A 246 -26.32 -42.13 22.54
N VAL A 247 -25.46 -41.40 23.25
CA VAL A 247 -25.87 -40.30 24.14
C VAL A 247 -25.86 -38.97 23.41
N ALA A 248 -24.85 -38.76 22.56
CA ALA A 248 -24.69 -37.52 21.82
C ALA A 248 -23.92 -37.76 20.52
N VAL A 249 -24.28 -36.98 19.49
CA VAL A 249 -23.49 -36.81 18.27
C VAL A 249 -22.95 -35.39 18.30
N THR A 250 -21.65 -35.25 18.47
CA THR A 250 -20.96 -33.95 18.44
C THR A 250 -20.43 -33.66 17.04
N PRO A 251 -19.98 -32.42 16.74
CA PRO A 251 -19.45 -32.07 15.43
C PRO A 251 -18.22 -32.87 14.97
N ILE A 252 -17.57 -33.63 15.86
CA ILE A 252 -16.34 -34.38 15.55
C ILE A 252 -16.33 -35.83 16.07
N SER A 253 -17.32 -36.22 16.87
CA SER A 253 -17.35 -37.54 17.52
C SER A 253 -18.75 -37.98 17.91
N VAL A 254 -18.91 -39.29 18.08
CA VAL A 254 -20.12 -39.91 18.64
C VAL A 254 -19.80 -40.38 20.06
N VAL A 255 -20.65 -40.04 21.02
CA VAL A 255 -20.51 -40.43 22.42
C VAL A 255 -21.43 -41.60 22.71
N LEU A 256 -20.85 -42.72 23.13
CA LEU A 256 -21.53 -43.95 23.49
C LEU A 256 -21.51 -44.13 25.01
N GLU A 257 -22.62 -44.57 25.60
CA GLU A 257 -22.66 -45.09 26.96
C GLU A 257 -22.52 -46.60 26.92
N THR A 258 -21.40 -47.09 27.45
CA THR A 258 -21.05 -48.50 27.54
C THR A 258 -21.10 -48.94 29.02
N ARG A 259 -20.90 -50.23 29.27
CA ARG A 259 -20.85 -50.77 30.65
C ARG A 259 -19.67 -50.24 31.48
N GLU A 260 -18.64 -49.72 30.82
CA GLU A 260 -17.43 -49.17 31.45
C GLU A 260 -17.51 -47.64 31.61
N GLY A 261 -18.55 -47.00 31.09
CA GLY A 261 -18.76 -45.55 31.16
C GLY A 261 -19.00 -44.92 29.79
N ARG A 262 -18.73 -43.62 29.66
CA ARG A 262 -18.91 -42.89 28.41
C ARG A 262 -17.65 -42.96 27.55
N VAL A 263 -17.80 -43.46 26.33
CA VAL A 263 -16.72 -43.60 25.35
C VAL A 263 -16.94 -42.62 24.21
N ILE A 264 -15.89 -41.87 23.86
CA ILE A 264 -15.91 -40.91 22.76
C ILE A 264 -15.24 -41.55 21.54
N VAL A 265 -16.01 -41.78 20.48
CA VAL A 265 -15.50 -42.36 19.23
C VAL A 265 -15.40 -41.26 18.17
N PRO A 266 -14.20 -40.99 17.61
CA PRO A 266 -14.04 -40.03 16.52
C PRO A 266 -14.93 -40.37 15.33
N ALA A 267 -15.62 -39.39 14.77
CA ALA A 267 -16.58 -39.59 13.69
C ALA A 267 -15.97 -40.27 12.46
N SER A 268 -14.72 -39.96 12.10
CA SER A 268 -14.04 -40.59 10.96
C SER A 268 -13.88 -42.09 11.17
N GLN A 269 -13.62 -42.54 12.40
CA GLN A 269 -13.51 -43.97 12.73
C GLN A 269 -14.85 -44.69 12.64
N VAL A 270 -15.96 -44.00 12.95
CA VAL A 270 -17.31 -44.57 12.82
C VAL A 270 -17.66 -44.83 11.35
N THR A 271 -17.29 -43.92 10.44
CA THR A 271 -17.50 -44.11 8.99
C THR A 271 -16.56 -45.12 8.35
N GLU A 272 -15.35 -45.31 8.90
CA GLU A 272 -14.37 -46.27 8.39
C GLU A 272 -14.57 -47.70 8.94
N SER A 273 -15.28 -47.83 10.07
CA SER A 273 -15.54 -49.13 10.71
C SER A 273 -16.92 -49.67 10.36
N THR A 274 -17.05 -51.00 10.32
CA THR A 274 -18.36 -51.65 10.20
C THR A 274 -19.20 -51.33 11.44
N ALA A 275 -20.27 -50.55 11.26
CA ALA A 275 -21.22 -50.24 12.32
C ALA A 275 -22.45 -51.14 12.22
N VAL A 276 -22.81 -51.80 13.32
CA VAL A 276 -24.09 -52.53 13.42
C VAL A 276 -25.07 -51.67 14.20
N ILE A 277 -26.17 -51.32 13.56
CA ILE A 277 -27.23 -50.49 14.12
C ILE A 277 -28.38 -51.40 14.50
N THR A 278 -28.66 -51.52 15.80
CA THR A 278 -29.83 -52.25 16.30
C THR A 278 -30.88 -51.23 16.69
N SER A 279 -32.04 -51.23 16.00
CA SER A 279 -33.18 -50.43 16.46
C SER A 279 -33.68 -51.00 17.79
N PRO A 280 -34.14 -50.15 18.73
CA PRO A 280 -34.90 -50.64 19.86
C PRO A 280 -36.10 -51.43 19.30
N GLU A 281 -36.24 -52.69 19.72
CA GLU A 281 -37.43 -53.49 19.46
C GLU A 281 -38.67 -52.66 19.81
N GLN A 282 -39.67 -52.68 18.92
CA GLN A 282 -41.01 -52.18 19.22
C GLN A 282 -41.65 -53.00 20.33
#